data_AF-A0A0R2W8U5-F1
#
_entry.id   AF-A0A0R2W8U5-F1
#
_cell.length_a   1.000
_cell.length_b   1.000
_cell.length_c   1.000
_cell.angle_alpha   90.00
_cell.angle_beta   90.00
_cell.angle_gamma   90.00
#
_symmetry.space_group_name_H-M   'P 1'
#
loop_
_entity.id
_entity.type
_entity.pdbx_description
1 polymer ?
#
loop_
_entity_poly.entity_id
_entity_poly.type
_entity_poly.pdbx_seq_one_letter_code
_entity_poly.pdbx_strand_id
1 'polypeptide(L)'
;MPDHAIISFLEGASANGEGLTLAQIWEFDDEQIERNHSFIQWVFPTDLKSGSNSLSAVLSVTELGMLQNNDAIAQNIEKSISWFLSFLSKYNHWITNYNHNHLRVSRIIRSTALLHSVELAKWFMDTVIEMAAHDKTALAVARLHWGVNLDEATEIRNTYGRQDRALGAFIGLAIGDAMGAPVEFKPRGTFEPVTEFRAGGNFDLPKGAWTDDTAMALCLSESLNVNPDIDPKDLLDRFCEWAEKGKNTSTGICVGIGQNTLRVLGNYHRKGDLIAPETRQKSDGNGSIMRLAPVAVRHWKNPKQAQKIAIKQSRITHYSEICAAASDYLAGVLSKLIVGEKWNDALKVENSMQWPKELVIISSKGWKQKTAPEIKSTGYVIDTLEAALWAVGTTDSFEAAILKAVNLGDDADTVGAVAGQLAGARYGMACIPEDWRKTLVQFEEISDNANRLYSNSLK
;
A
#
# COMPACT_ATOMS: atom_id res chain seq x y z
N MET A 1 1.28 24.33 -4.46
CA MET A 1 2.43 23.84 -3.68
C MET A 1 2.98 22.63 -4.40
N PRO A 2 4.26 22.26 -4.22
CA PRO A 2 4.75 20.96 -4.67
C PRO A 2 3.85 19.84 -4.13
N ASP A 3 3.72 18.74 -4.86
CA ASP A 3 3.06 17.54 -4.33
C ASP A 3 3.76 17.12 -3.01
N HIS A 4 2.97 16.76 -2.00
CA HIS A 4 3.46 16.26 -0.71
C HIS A 4 4.31 17.24 0.13
N ALA A 5 4.20 18.56 -0.09
CA ALA A 5 4.97 19.57 0.67
C ALA A 5 4.83 19.47 2.19
N ILE A 6 3.70 18.95 2.70
CA ILE A 6 3.49 18.70 4.13
C ILE A 6 4.48 17.65 4.66
N ILE A 7 4.69 16.58 3.89
CA ILE A 7 5.53 15.45 4.29
C ILE A 7 6.98 15.90 4.38
N SER A 8 7.51 16.49 3.31
CA SER A 8 8.89 16.98 3.29
C SER A 8 9.16 18.02 4.38
N PHE A 9 8.16 18.86 4.70
CA PHE A 9 8.27 19.79 5.83
C PHE A 9 8.33 19.05 7.17
N LEU A 10 7.44 18.08 7.41
CA LEU A 10 7.38 17.32 8.66
C LEU A 10 8.58 16.39 8.85
N GLU A 11 9.23 15.94 7.78
CA GLU A 11 10.52 15.23 7.82
C GLU A 11 11.69 16.16 8.13
N GLY A 12 11.49 17.47 8.03
CA GLY A 12 12.55 18.48 8.16
C GLY A 12 13.39 18.66 6.88
N ALA A 13 12.95 18.09 5.76
CA ALA A 13 13.63 18.17 4.46
C ALA A 13 13.35 19.48 3.70
N SER A 14 12.20 20.12 3.95
CA SER A 14 11.84 21.38 3.28
C SER A 14 11.27 22.43 4.24
N ALA A 15 11.25 23.68 3.78
CA ALA A 15 10.56 24.77 4.47
C ALA A 15 9.05 24.78 4.18
N ASN A 16 8.30 25.44 5.05
CA ASN A 16 6.88 25.73 4.84
C ASN A 16 6.66 26.84 3.80
N GLY A 17 5.40 27.20 3.56
CA GLY A 17 5.02 28.28 2.62
C GLY A 17 5.55 29.67 2.95
N GLU A 18 6.13 29.88 4.14
CA GLU A 18 6.76 31.13 4.59
C GLU A 18 8.29 31.05 4.60
N GLY A 19 8.88 29.94 4.13
CA GLY A 19 10.32 29.74 4.10
C GLY A 19 10.94 29.31 5.43
N LEU A 20 10.14 28.89 6.41
CA LEU A 20 10.60 28.40 7.71
C LEU A 20 10.66 26.87 7.73
N THR A 21 11.77 26.31 8.20
CA THR A 21 11.89 24.86 8.44
C THR A 21 11.28 24.46 9.79
N LEU A 22 10.97 23.18 9.95
CA LEU A 22 10.48 22.65 11.23
C LEU A 22 11.45 22.91 12.39
N ALA A 23 12.76 22.80 12.14
CA ALA A 23 13.80 23.09 13.12
C ALA A 23 13.79 24.56 13.57
N GLN A 24 13.67 25.50 12.63
CA GLN A 24 13.57 26.93 12.94
C GLN A 24 12.31 27.28 13.74
N ILE A 25 11.20 26.58 13.49
CA ILE A 25 9.97 26.78 14.26
C ILE A 25 10.14 26.32 15.70
N TRP A 26 10.84 25.20 15.95
CA TRP A 26 11.13 24.76 17.33
C TRP A 26 12.03 25.73 18.11
N GLU A 27 12.73 26.64 17.44
CA GLU A 27 13.56 27.68 18.06
C GLU A 27 12.77 28.96 18.41
N PHE A 28 11.48 29.04 18.07
CA PHE A 28 10.66 30.20 18.41
C PHE A 28 10.61 30.44 19.91
N ASP A 29 10.76 31.70 20.31
CA ASP A 29 10.49 32.14 21.68
C ASP A 29 8.97 32.21 21.97
N ASP A 30 8.61 32.43 23.23
CA ASP A 30 7.21 32.43 23.65
C ASP A 30 6.38 33.55 22.97
N GLU A 31 6.99 34.69 22.64
CA GLU A 31 6.30 35.80 21.96
C GLU A 31 6.03 35.46 20.49
N GLN A 32 6.99 34.80 19.83
CA GLN A 32 6.86 34.28 18.48
C GLN A 32 5.81 33.17 18.42
N ILE A 33 5.78 32.24 19.36
CA ILE A 33 4.75 31.19 19.44
C ILE A 33 3.37 31.82 19.64
N GLU A 34 3.24 32.81 20.53
CA GLU A 34 1.95 33.43 20.80
C GLU A 34 1.44 34.22 19.59
N ARG A 35 2.30 35.03 18.95
CA ARG A 35 1.89 35.95 17.86
C ARG A 35 1.86 35.31 16.47
N ASN A 36 2.65 34.26 16.22
CA ASN A 36 2.68 33.64 14.90
C ASN A 36 1.63 32.54 14.79
N HIS A 37 0.65 32.72 13.89
CA HIS A 37 -0.46 31.79 13.72
C HIS A 37 -0.26 30.82 12.54
N SER A 38 0.73 31.05 11.69
CA SER A 38 0.91 30.32 10.44
C SER A 38 1.57 28.95 10.64
N PHE A 39 2.45 28.84 11.64
CA PHE A 39 3.23 27.62 11.87
C PHE A 39 2.33 26.43 12.23
N ILE A 40 1.27 26.66 13.02
CA ILE A 40 0.48 25.58 13.64
C ILE A 40 -0.17 24.67 12.59
N GLN A 41 -0.48 25.22 11.42
CA GLN A 41 -1.11 24.48 10.33
C GLN A 41 -0.14 23.56 9.61
N TRP A 42 1.16 23.87 9.63
CA TRP A 42 2.22 23.07 9.03
C TRP A 42 2.77 22.05 10.02
N VAL A 43 2.97 22.44 11.29
CA VAL A 43 3.45 21.54 12.35
C VAL A 43 2.37 20.52 12.74
N PHE A 44 1.10 20.93 12.74
CA PHE A 44 -0.05 20.10 13.06
C PHE A 44 -1.12 20.20 11.96
N PRO A 45 -0.87 19.63 10.77
CA PRO A 45 -1.81 19.68 9.67
C PRO A 45 -3.03 18.79 9.96
N THR A 46 -4.17 19.12 9.36
CA THR A 46 -5.44 18.39 9.52
C THR A 46 -6.08 18.20 8.16
N ASP A 47 -7.01 17.25 8.06
CA ASP A 47 -7.90 17.02 6.91
C ASP A 47 -8.95 18.14 6.72
N LEU A 48 -9.10 19.02 7.71
CA LEU A 48 -9.98 20.18 7.65
C LEU A 48 -9.25 21.45 7.17
N LYS A 49 -9.86 22.19 6.24
CA LYS A 49 -9.42 23.53 5.84
C LYS A 49 -9.48 24.50 7.03
N SER A 50 -8.47 25.34 7.16
CA SER A 50 -8.49 26.43 8.14
C SER A 50 -9.50 27.50 7.74
N GLY A 51 -10.39 27.88 8.66
CA GLY A 51 -11.29 29.02 8.47
C GLY A 51 -10.58 30.37 8.43
N SER A 52 -9.32 30.43 8.91
CA SER A 52 -8.56 31.68 9.07
C SER A 52 -7.37 31.81 8.11
N ASN A 53 -7.01 30.74 7.39
CA ASN A 53 -5.93 30.77 6.40
C ASN A 53 -6.28 29.88 5.21
N SER A 54 -6.68 30.48 4.09
CA SER A 54 -7.05 29.76 2.87
C SER A 54 -5.86 29.07 2.17
N LEU A 55 -4.63 29.46 2.51
CA LEU A 55 -3.39 28.87 2.00
C LEU A 55 -2.84 27.77 2.92
N SER A 56 -3.55 27.43 4.00
CA SER A 56 -3.13 26.38 4.94
C SER A 56 -3.10 25.03 4.26
N ALA A 57 -2.01 24.27 4.47
CA ALA A 57 -1.93 22.92 3.97
C ALA A 57 -3.01 22.03 4.63
N VAL A 58 -3.69 21.23 3.81
CA VAL A 58 -4.73 20.28 4.23
C VAL A 58 -4.22 18.90 3.93
N LEU A 59 -4.29 18.00 4.92
CA LEU A 59 -3.89 16.61 4.72
C LEU A 59 -4.79 15.97 3.68
N SER A 60 -4.21 15.62 2.54
CA SER A 60 -4.86 14.77 1.55
C SER A 60 -4.87 13.30 2.02
N VAL A 61 -5.74 12.51 1.38
CA VAL A 61 -5.82 11.05 1.58
C VAL A 61 -4.47 10.38 1.33
N THR A 62 -3.81 10.76 0.24
CA THR A 62 -2.51 10.22 -0.15
C THR A 62 -1.43 10.56 0.87
N GLU A 63 -1.44 11.78 1.41
CA GLU A 63 -0.48 12.17 2.46
C GLU A 63 -0.74 11.44 3.78
N LEU A 64 -2.01 11.25 4.18
CA LEU A 64 -2.34 10.49 5.39
C LEU A 64 -1.81 9.04 5.34
N GLY A 65 -1.82 8.39 4.17
CA GLY A 65 -1.22 7.07 3.97
C GLY A 65 0.29 7.05 4.23
N MET A 66 1.03 7.98 3.62
CA MET A 66 2.49 8.09 3.80
C MET A 66 2.88 8.39 5.25
N LEU A 67 2.16 9.30 5.90
CA LEU A 67 2.53 9.86 7.19
C LEU A 67 2.39 8.84 8.33
N GLN A 68 1.42 7.92 8.25
CA GLN A 68 1.13 6.95 9.32
C GLN A 68 2.23 5.90 9.56
N ASN A 69 3.10 5.66 8.58
CA ASN A 69 4.17 4.67 8.66
C ASN A 69 5.57 5.29 8.73
N ASN A 70 5.66 6.61 8.93
CA ASN A 70 6.92 7.33 8.93
C ASN A 70 7.39 7.62 10.37
N ASP A 71 8.34 6.82 10.85
CA ASP A 71 8.88 6.93 12.21
C ASP A 71 9.53 8.30 12.48
N ALA A 72 10.17 8.91 11.48
CA ALA A 72 10.80 10.23 11.63
C ALA A 72 9.74 11.31 11.87
N ILE A 73 8.64 11.25 11.13
CA ILE A 73 7.52 12.18 11.32
C ILE A 73 6.84 11.92 12.66
N ALA A 74 6.64 10.67 13.06
CA ALA A 74 6.10 10.33 14.38
C ALA A 74 6.92 10.98 15.51
N GLN A 75 8.26 10.83 15.46
CA GLN A 75 9.19 11.47 16.40
C GLN A 75 9.12 13.01 16.35
N ASN A 76 9.01 13.58 15.16
CA ASN A 76 8.89 15.03 14.98
C ASN A 76 7.56 15.58 15.51
N ILE A 77 6.47 14.80 15.42
CA ILE A 77 5.18 15.13 16.05
C ILE A 77 5.31 15.07 17.57
N GLU A 78 5.92 14.04 18.15
CA GLU A 78 6.17 13.94 19.60
C GLU A 78 7.01 15.13 20.11
N LYS A 79 8.07 15.50 19.37
CA LYS A 79 8.90 16.67 19.70
C LYS A 79 8.12 17.97 19.60
N SER A 80 7.29 18.12 18.58
CA SER A 80 6.44 19.31 18.39
C SER A 80 5.38 19.44 19.49
N ILE A 81 4.81 18.31 19.94
CA ILE A 81 3.89 18.28 21.08
C ILE A 81 4.62 18.74 22.35
N SER A 82 5.81 18.20 22.61
CA SER A 82 6.62 18.56 23.78
C SER A 82 7.00 20.05 23.78
N TRP A 83 7.39 20.57 22.61
CA TRP A 83 7.69 21.99 22.40
C TRP A 83 6.47 22.88 22.71
N PHE A 84 5.30 22.54 22.18
CA PHE A 84 4.08 23.33 22.42
C PHE A 84 3.59 23.23 23.88
N LEU A 85 3.69 22.05 24.51
CA LEU A 85 3.39 21.88 25.93
C LEU A 85 4.32 22.72 26.82
N SER A 86 5.61 22.82 26.48
CA SER A 86 6.54 23.68 27.21
C SER A 86 6.08 25.13 27.17
N PHE A 87 5.58 25.62 26.03
CA PHE A 87 5.01 26.97 25.92
C PHE A 87 3.76 27.13 26.81
N LEU A 88 2.78 26.22 26.72
CA LEU A 88 1.55 26.30 27.52
C LEU A 88 1.82 26.24 29.03
N SER A 89 2.84 25.50 29.46
CA SER A 89 3.17 25.33 30.88
C SER A 89 3.71 26.60 31.56
N LYS A 90 4.23 27.56 30.80
CA LYS A 90 4.88 28.77 31.36
C LYS A 90 3.90 29.85 31.78
N TYR A 91 2.72 29.91 31.16
CA TYR A 91 1.77 31.00 31.38
C TYR A 91 0.33 30.48 31.45
N ASN A 92 -0.49 31.05 32.33
CA ASN A 92 -1.89 30.66 32.47
C ASN A 92 -2.86 31.55 31.65
N HIS A 93 -2.37 32.59 30.98
CA HIS A 93 -3.23 33.56 30.27
C HIS A 93 -4.01 32.98 29.08
N TRP A 94 -3.54 31.85 28.54
CA TRP A 94 -4.24 31.13 27.46
C TRP A 94 -5.52 30.44 27.94
N ILE A 95 -5.68 30.20 29.26
CA ILE A 95 -6.83 29.56 29.89
C ILE A 95 -7.92 30.61 30.15
N THR A 96 -8.28 31.35 29.11
CA THR A 96 -9.34 32.35 29.14
C THR A 96 -10.33 32.08 28.03
N ASN A 97 -11.57 32.56 28.19
CA ASN A 97 -12.61 32.40 27.18
C ASN A 97 -12.16 33.05 25.86
N TYR A 98 -12.38 32.34 24.74
CA TYR A 98 -12.07 32.82 23.38
C TYR A 98 -10.59 33.09 23.06
N ASN A 99 -9.65 32.49 23.81
CA ASN A 99 -8.24 32.52 23.45
C ASN A 99 -7.96 31.63 22.21
N HIS A 100 -7.16 32.11 21.26
CA HIS A 100 -6.84 31.38 20.03
C HIS A 100 -6.05 30.08 20.27
N ASN A 101 -5.35 29.96 21.41
CA ASN A 101 -4.66 28.73 21.77
C ASN A 101 -5.62 27.54 21.97
N HIS A 102 -6.90 27.77 22.28
CA HIS A 102 -7.89 26.67 22.32
C HIS A 102 -8.08 26.02 20.94
N LEU A 103 -8.02 26.81 19.86
CA LEU A 103 -8.08 26.30 18.48
C LEU A 103 -6.78 25.59 18.07
N ARG A 104 -5.64 26.01 18.62
CA ARG A 104 -4.35 25.33 18.41
C ARG A 104 -4.36 23.97 19.11
N VAL A 105 -4.83 23.91 20.36
CA VAL A 105 -4.98 22.65 21.13
C VAL A 105 -5.89 21.67 20.40
N SER A 106 -7.07 22.09 19.94
CA SER A 106 -7.97 21.18 19.20
C SER A 106 -7.37 20.70 17.88
N ARG A 107 -6.63 21.56 17.17
CA ARG A 107 -5.86 21.17 15.98
C ARG A 107 -4.77 20.15 16.31
N ILE A 108 -4.01 20.34 17.40
CA ILE A 108 -2.98 19.39 17.84
C ILE A 108 -3.62 18.04 18.17
N ILE A 109 -4.75 18.02 18.89
CA ILE A 109 -5.49 16.78 19.20
C ILE A 109 -5.88 16.05 17.91
N ARG A 110 -6.52 16.74 16.95
CA ARG A 110 -6.95 16.12 15.68
C ARG A 110 -5.77 15.66 14.84
N SER A 111 -4.74 16.50 14.69
CA SER A 111 -3.54 16.19 13.92
C SER A 111 -2.79 14.98 14.51
N THR A 112 -2.63 14.95 15.83
CA THR A 112 -2.00 13.81 16.54
C THR A 112 -2.81 12.53 16.35
N ALA A 113 -4.13 12.61 16.42
CA ALA A 113 -5.00 11.45 16.19
C ALA A 113 -4.91 10.93 14.74
N LEU A 114 -4.72 11.82 13.76
CA LEU A 114 -4.58 11.47 12.34
C LEU A 114 -3.20 10.91 12.00
N LEU A 115 -2.14 11.54 12.51
CA LEU A 115 -0.75 11.28 12.10
C LEU A 115 -0.02 10.28 12.99
N HIS A 116 -0.39 10.21 14.27
CA HIS A 116 0.32 9.40 15.26
C HIS A 116 -0.60 8.33 15.86
N SER A 117 -1.33 8.68 16.92
CA SER A 117 -2.22 7.76 17.62
C SER A 117 -3.26 8.48 18.46
N VAL A 118 -4.37 7.79 18.73
CA VAL A 118 -5.45 8.29 19.61
C VAL A 118 -4.97 8.34 21.05
N GLU A 119 -4.12 7.41 21.45
CA GLU A 119 -3.54 7.35 22.79
C GLU A 119 -2.67 8.58 23.06
N LEU A 120 -1.83 8.98 22.11
CA LEU A 120 -1.02 10.19 22.24
C LEU A 120 -1.90 11.46 22.20
N ALA A 121 -2.92 11.48 21.34
CA ALA A 121 -3.88 12.59 21.30
C ALA A 121 -4.64 12.76 22.62
N LYS A 122 -5.08 11.65 23.25
CA LYS A 122 -5.71 11.64 24.58
C LYS A 122 -4.73 12.08 25.65
N TRP A 123 -3.51 11.55 25.66
CA TRP A 123 -2.47 11.95 26.60
C TRP A 123 -2.19 13.46 26.53
N PHE A 124 -2.08 14.02 25.32
CA PHE A 124 -1.92 15.46 25.13
C PHE A 124 -3.12 16.22 25.69
N MET A 125 -4.35 15.79 25.39
CA MET A 125 -5.57 16.42 25.90
C MET A 125 -5.62 16.40 27.44
N ASP A 126 -5.32 15.25 28.06
CA ASP A 126 -5.31 15.09 29.51
C ASP A 126 -4.25 15.98 30.17
N THR A 127 -3.06 16.08 29.56
CA THR A 127 -1.99 16.98 30.02
C THR A 127 -2.41 18.45 29.99
N VAL A 128 -3.08 18.90 28.91
CA VAL A 128 -3.58 20.27 28.81
C VAL A 128 -4.71 20.53 29.81
N ILE A 129 -5.58 19.53 30.06
CA ILE A 129 -6.63 19.60 31.09
C ILE A 129 -6.02 19.77 32.49
N GLU A 130 -4.95 19.03 32.81
CA GLU A 130 -4.24 19.15 34.08
C GLU A 130 -3.64 20.55 34.29
N MET A 131 -3.01 21.12 33.25
CA MET A 131 -2.48 22.49 33.30
C MET A 131 -3.58 23.53 33.59
N ALA A 132 -4.78 23.32 33.05
CA ALA A 132 -5.93 24.19 33.22
C ALA A 132 -6.78 23.91 34.48
N ALA A 133 -6.43 22.91 35.28
CA ALA A 133 -7.24 22.45 36.42
C ALA A 133 -7.46 23.50 37.52
N HIS A 134 -6.62 24.54 37.56
CA HIS A 134 -6.72 25.63 38.53
C HIS A 134 -7.90 26.59 38.24
N ASP A 135 -8.41 26.65 37.01
CA ASP A 135 -9.60 27.43 36.63
C ASP A 135 -10.69 26.52 36.04
N LYS A 136 -11.53 25.98 36.93
CA LYS A 136 -12.60 25.04 36.57
C LYS A 136 -13.64 25.63 35.61
N THR A 137 -13.87 26.94 35.66
CA THR A 137 -14.86 27.61 34.82
C THR A 137 -14.33 27.76 33.40
N ALA A 138 -13.10 28.26 33.25
CA ALA A 138 -12.44 28.34 31.95
C ALA A 138 -12.22 26.95 31.34
N LEU A 139 -11.87 25.95 32.15
CA LEU A 139 -11.74 24.56 31.71
C LEU A 139 -13.05 23.97 31.16
N ALA A 140 -14.19 24.27 31.79
CA ALA A 140 -15.49 23.79 31.31
C ALA A 140 -15.83 24.35 29.92
N VAL A 141 -15.49 25.62 29.67
CA VAL A 141 -15.66 26.27 28.35
C VAL A 141 -14.63 25.73 27.35
N ALA A 142 -13.38 25.56 27.75
CA ALA A 142 -12.31 25.04 26.90
C ALA A 142 -12.60 23.62 26.38
N ARG A 143 -13.21 22.76 27.20
CA ARG A 143 -13.67 21.42 26.80
C ARG A 143 -14.66 21.41 25.63
N LEU A 144 -15.45 22.49 25.45
CA LEU A 144 -16.33 22.62 24.29
C LEU A 144 -15.54 22.85 22.99
N HIS A 145 -14.35 23.45 23.08
CA HIS A 145 -13.47 23.70 21.94
C HIS A 145 -12.55 22.51 21.62
N TRP A 146 -12.23 21.68 22.63
CA TRP A 146 -11.34 20.52 22.48
C TRP A 146 -12.06 19.20 22.14
N GLY A 147 -13.40 19.22 22.06
CA GLY A 147 -14.24 18.08 21.71
C GLY A 147 -14.08 17.62 20.26
N VAL A 148 -12.85 17.27 19.87
CA VAL A 148 -12.54 16.62 18.61
C VAL A 148 -13.19 15.23 18.64
N ASN A 149 -13.91 14.89 17.57
CA ASN A 149 -14.41 13.54 17.39
C ASN A 149 -13.22 12.61 17.08
N LEU A 150 -12.64 12.03 18.14
CA LEU A 150 -11.50 11.12 18.04
C LEU A 150 -11.87 9.83 17.31
N ASP A 151 -13.13 9.38 17.41
CA ASP A 151 -13.61 8.20 16.70
C ASP A 151 -13.64 8.46 15.18
N GLU A 152 -14.11 9.64 14.76
CA GLU A 152 -14.07 10.08 13.36
C GLU A 152 -12.62 10.21 12.85
N ALA A 153 -11.72 10.85 13.60
CA ALA A 153 -10.31 10.97 13.20
C ALA A 153 -9.64 9.60 13.06
N THR A 154 -9.98 8.66 13.95
CA THR A 154 -9.52 7.26 13.89
C THR A 154 -10.07 6.54 12.67
N GLU A 155 -11.35 6.72 12.38
CA GLU A 155 -12.01 6.15 11.21
C GLU A 155 -11.39 6.67 9.91
N ILE A 156 -11.12 7.98 9.83
CA ILE A 156 -10.42 8.64 8.73
C ILE A 156 -9.01 8.06 8.55
N ARG A 157 -8.22 8.01 9.63
CA ARG A 157 -6.87 7.44 9.65
C ARG A 157 -6.88 6.01 9.12
N ASN A 158 -7.76 5.18 9.66
CA ASN A 158 -7.87 3.77 9.29
C ASN A 158 -8.39 3.58 7.87
N THR A 159 -9.37 4.37 7.43
CA THR A 159 -9.97 4.24 6.09
C THR A 159 -8.97 4.61 5.00
N TYR A 160 -8.22 5.68 5.18
CA TYR A 160 -7.21 6.11 4.22
C TYR A 160 -5.97 5.22 4.23
N GLY A 161 -5.54 4.77 5.40
CA GLY A 161 -4.47 3.77 5.50
C GLY A 161 -4.83 2.48 4.75
N ARG A 162 -6.08 2.01 4.85
CA ARG A 162 -6.55 0.82 4.12
C ARG A 162 -6.63 1.04 2.62
N GLN A 163 -7.17 2.18 2.19
CA GLN A 163 -7.24 2.53 0.77
C GLN A 163 -5.85 2.62 0.15
N ASP A 164 -4.94 3.33 0.80
CA ASP A 164 -3.56 3.50 0.35
C ASP A 164 -2.84 2.16 0.21
N ARG A 165 -3.02 1.23 1.16
CA ARG A 165 -2.48 -0.13 1.10
C ARG A 165 -3.13 -0.98 0.01
N ALA A 166 -4.45 -0.85 -0.18
CA ALA A 166 -5.17 -1.57 -1.22
C ALA A 166 -4.74 -1.13 -2.63
N LEU A 167 -4.68 0.19 -2.88
CA LEU A 167 -4.15 0.75 -4.12
C LEU A 167 -2.67 0.40 -4.28
N GLY A 168 -1.90 0.46 -3.19
CA GLY A 168 -0.49 0.10 -3.16
C GLY A 168 -0.26 -1.34 -3.61
N ALA A 169 -1.06 -2.29 -3.14
CA ALA A 169 -0.97 -3.69 -3.56
C ALA A 169 -1.19 -3.87 -5.08
N PHE A 170 -2.16 -3.15 -5.64
CA PHE A 170 -2.49 -3.26 -7.06
C PHE A 170 -1.43 -2.55 -7.93
N ILE A 171 -1.10 -1.30 -7.62
CA ILE A 171 -0.11 -0.51 -8.37
C ILE A 171 1.29 -1.12 -8.19
N GLY A 172 1.59 -1.61 -7.00
CA GLY A 172 2.85 -2.26 -6.69
C GLY A 172 3.07 -3.51 -7.54
N LEU A 173 2.02 -4.30 -7.80
CA LEU A 173 2.05 -5.39 -8.78
C LEU A 173 2.54 -4.89 -10.13
N ALA A 174 1.91 -3.84 -10.67
CA ALA A 174 2.24 -3.30 -11.99
C ALA A 174 3.65 -2.72 -12.09
N ILE A 175 4.12 -2.09 -11.01
CA ILE A 175 5.50 -1.60 -10.92
C ILE A 175 6.49 -2.76 -10.89
N GLY A 176 6.21 -3.79 -10.09
CA GLY A 176 7.08 -4.96 -9.99
C GLY A 176 7.24 -5.69 -11.32
N ASP A 177 6.11 -5.90 -12.01
CA ASP A 177 6.03 -6.45 -13.37
C ASP A 177 6.89 -5.61 -14.35
N ALA A 178 6.56 -4.32 -14.51
CA ALA A 178 7.27 -3.44 -15.45
C ALA A 178 8.77 -3.26 -15.12
N MET A 179 9.16 -3.38 -13.85
CA MET A 179 10.56 -3.27 -13.42
C MET A 179 11.35 -4.55 -13.70
N GLY A 180 10.70 -5.72 -13.59
CA GLY A 180 11.32 -7.02 -13.80
C GLY A 180 11.38 -7.47 -15.26
N ALA A 181 10.42 -7.05 -16.09
CA ALA A 181 10.30 -7.50 -17.49
C ALA A 181 11.59 -7.34 -18.34
N PRO A 182 12.41 -6.26 -18.21
CA PRO A 182 13.65 -6.12 -18.98
C PRO A 182 14.75 -7.14 -18.65
N VAL A 183 14.65 -7.81 -17.51
CA VAL A 183 15.62 -8.81 -17.01
C VAL A 183 15.01 -10.20 -16.84
N GLU A 184 13.77 -10.38 -17.27
CA GLU A 184 13.13 -11.69 -17.39
C GLU A 184 14.00 -12.65 -18.23
N PHE A 185 14.07 -13.90 -17.78
CA PHE A 185 14.89 -15.00 -18.27
C PHE A 185 16.42 -14.79 -18.25
N LYS A 186 16.91 -13.68 -17.67
CA LYS A 186 18.36 -13.47 -17.51
C LYS A 186 18.85 -14.16 -16.24
N PRO A 187 19.92 -14.99 -16.31
CA PRO A 187 20.52 -15.53 -15.10
C PRO A 187 21.01 -14.43 -14.17
N ARG A 188 20.87 -14.64 -12.87
CA ARG A 188 21.31 -13.69 -11.84
C ARG A 188 22.76 -13.25 -12.05
N GLY A 189 23.01 -11.96 -11.94
CA GLY A 189 24.35 -11.38 -12.04
C GLY A 189 24.93 -11.33 -13.46
N THR A 190 24.14 -11.69 -14.48
CA THR A 190 24.54 -11.60 -15.90
C THR A 190 24.03 -10.34 -16.60
N PHE A 191 23.33 -9.47 -15.88
CA PHE A 191 22.77 -8.22 -16.37
C PHE A 191 23.16 -7.07 -15.45
N GLU A 192 23.20 -5.86 -16.01
CA GLU A 192 23.42 -4.64 -15.24
C GLU A 192 22.32 -4.51 -14.16
N PRO A 193 22.67 -4.39 -12.86
CA PRO A 193 21.70 -4.37 -11.77
C PRO A 193 20.58 -3.38 -12.04
N VAL A 194 19.33 -3.80 -11.89
CA VAL A 194 18.15 -2.94 -12.07
C VAL A 194 18.10 -1.95 -10.91
N THR A 195 18.06 -0.66 -11.24
CA THR A 195 17.99 0.46 -10.29
C THR A 195 16.83 1.42 -10.59
N GLU A 196 16.25 1.31 -11.78
CA GLU A 196 15.16 2.14 -12.29
C GLU A 196 14.47 1.40 -13.44
N PHE A 197 13.31 1.89 -13.90
CA PHE A 197 12.66 1.37 -15.09
C PHE A 197 13.57 1.48 -16.32
N ARG A 198 13.50 0.46 -17.19
CA ARG A 198 14.27 0.41 -18.44
C ARG A 198 13.39 -0.10 -19.57
N ALA A 199 13.70 0.31 -20.79
CA ALA A 199 13.15 -0.31 -21.98
C ALA A 199 13.89 -1.63 -22.30
N GLY A 200 13.31 -2.46 -23.18
CA GLY A 200 13.91 -3.68 -23.69
C GLY A 200 13.27 -4.95 -23.13
N GLY A 201 14.09 -5.93 -22.77
CA GLY A 201 13.64 -7.28 -22.44
C GLY A 201 13.30 -8.11 -23.67
N ASN A 202 12.70 -9.28 -23.48
CA ASN A 202 12.39 -10.20 -24.57
C ASN A 202 11.30 -9.70 -25.52
N PHE A 203 10.47 -8.76 -25.05
CA PHE A 203 9.36 -8.19 -25.81
C PHE A 203 9.65 -6.77 -26.33
N ASP A 204 10.88 -6.26 -26.14
CA ASP A 204 11.30 -4.90 -26.52
C ASP A 204 10.32 -3.81 -26.04
N LEU A 205 9.96 -3.86 -24.75
CA LEU A 205 8.95 -2.99 -24.17
C LEU A 205 9.49 -1.58 -23.92
N PRO A 206 8.65 -0.54 -24.03
CA PRO A 206 9.04 0.80 -23.61
C PRO A 206 9.22 0.87 -22.08
N LYS A 207 10.00 1.85 -21.61
CA LYS A 207 10.24 2.08 -20.18
C LYS A 207 8.90 2.22 -19.44
N GLY A 208 8.69 1.41 -18.40
CA GLY A 208 7.48 1.43 -17.57
C GLY A 208 6.29 0.64 -18.12
N ALA A 209 6.43 -0.05 -19.26
CA ALA A 209 5.39 -0.98 -19.73
C ALA A 209 5.47 -2.31 -18.98
N TRP A 210 4.28 -2.83 -18.68
CA TRP A 210 4.01 -4.07 -17.93
C TRP A 210 3.50 -5.19 -18.86
N THR A 211 3.47 -6.42 -18.36
CA THR A 211 3.26 -7.67 -19.12
C THR A 211 1.95 -8.38 -18.71
N ASP A 212 1.91 -9.71 -18.76
CA ASP A 212 0.70 -10.48 -18.49
C ASP A 212 0.29 -10.49 -17.01
N ASP A 213 1.21 -10.30 -16.06
CA ASP A 213 0.89 -10.17 -14.64
C ASP A 213 -0.16 -9.07 -14.41
N THR A 214 0.14 -7.87 -14.90
CA THR A 214 -0.72 -6.69 -14.76
C THR A 214 -1.97 -6.81 -15.63
N ALA A 215 -1.82 -7.31 -16.88
CA ALA A 215 -2.96 -7.49 -17.78
C ALA A 215 -4.01 -8.43 -17.18
N MET A 216 -3.55 -9.59 -16.66
CA MET A 216 -4.44 -10.56 -16.04
C MET A 216 -5.01 -10.05 -14.71
N ALA A 217 -4.28 -9.23 -13.95
CA ALA A 217 -4.79 -8.56 -12.75
C ALA A 217 -5.91 -7.57 -13.10
N LEU A 218 -5.75 -6.77 -14.16
CA LEU A 218 -6.79 -5.86 -14.65
C LEU A 218 -8.05 -6.62 -15.08
N CYS A 219 -7.91 -7.69 -15.87
CA CYS A 219 -9.03 -8.55 -16.25
C CYS A 219 -9.73 -9.16 -15.02
N LEU A 220 -8.98 -9.63 -14.03
CA LEU A 220 -9.52 -10.15 -12.77
C LEU A 220 -10.28 -9.10 -11.98
N SER A 221 -9.73 -7.89 -11.88
CA SER A 221 -10.37 -6.76 -11.20
C SER A 221 -11.69 -6.34 -11.87
N GLU A 222 -11.71 -6.25 -13.19
CA GLU A 222 -12.94 -5.93 -13.91
C GLU A 222 -14.01 -7.00 -13.69
N SER A 223 -13.63 -8.29 -13.69
CA SER A 223 -14.55 -9.39 -13.41
C SER A 223 -15.12 -9.31 -11.99
N LEU A 224 -14.28 -9.03 -10.99
CA LEU A 224 -14.69 -8.85 -9.59
C LEU A 224 -15.58 -7.62 -9.35
N ASN A 225 -15.46 -6.59 -10.19
CA ASN A 225 -16.34 -5.43 -10.17
C ASN A 225 -17.75 -5.76 -10.69
N VAL A 226 -17.87 -6.74 -11.58
CA VAL A 226 -19.17 -7.25 -12.06
C VAL A 226 -19.77 -8.23 -11.06
N ASN A 227 -18.97 -9.20 -10.58
CA ASN A 227 -19.40 -10.22 -9.63
C ASN A 227 -18.34 -10.46 -8.54
N PRO A 228 -18.60 -10.11 -7.26
CA PRO A 228 -17.64 -10.29 -6.18
C PRO A 228 -17.28 -11.77 -5.94
N ASP A 229 -18.15 -12.71 -6.32
CA ASP A 229 -17.89 -14.15 -6.19
C ASP A 229 -17.16 -14.77 -7.38
N ILE A 230 -16.71 -13.93 -8.33
CA ILE A 230 -16.08 -14.24 -9.62
C ILE A 230 -16.90 -15.20 -10.49
N ASP A 231 -17.28 -14.76 -11.69
CA ASP A 231 -17.85 -15.65 -12.72
C ASP A 231 -16.70 -16.19 -13.59
N PRO A 232 -16.41 -17.50 -13.57
CA PRO A 232 -15.35 -18.08 -14.41
C PRO A 232 -15.49 -17.76 -15.90
N LYS A 233 -16.73 -17.71 -16.40
CA LYS A 233 -16.98 -17.43 -17.81
C LYS A 233 -16.59 -15.98 -18.15
N ASP A 234 -17.05 -15.01 -17.37
CA ASP A 234 -16.69 -13.60 -17.55
C ASP A 234 -15.17 -13.38 -17.45
N LEU A 235 -14.50 -14.04 -16.50
CA LEU A 235 -13.04 -13.93 -16.39
C LEU A 235 -12.33 -14.49 -17.64
N LEU A 236 -12.73 -15.67 -18.10
CA LEU A 236 -12.14 -16.29 -19.30
C LEU A 236 -12.43 -15.48 -20.56
N ASP A 237 -13.62 -14.91 -20.71
CA ASP A 237 -13.96 -13.99 -21.79
C ASP A 237 -13.01 -12.78 -21.79
N ARG A 238 -12.73 -12.19 -20.62
CA ARG A 238 -11.78 -11.07 -20.49
C ARG A 238 -10.35 -11.46 -20.81
N PHE A 239 -9.92 -12.65 -20.41
CA PHE A 239 -8.59 -13.15 -20.80
C PHE A 239 -8.50 -13.41 -22.31
N CYS A 240 -9.56 -13.90 -22.95
CA CYS A 240 -9.64 -13.99 -24.41
C CYS A 240 -9.59 -12.61 -25.08
N GLU A 241 -10.33 -11.61 -24.58
CA GLU A 241 -10.26 -10.24 -25.11
C GLU A 241 -8.85 -9.64 -24.97
N TRP A 242 -8.17 -9.90 -23.86
CA TRP A 242 -6.77 -9.52 -23.69
C TRP A 242 -5.86 -10.20 -24.71
N ALA A 243 -5.93 -11.53 -24.80
CA ALA A 243 -5.05 -12.31 -25.67
C ALA A 243 -5.28 -12.05 -27.17
N GLU A 244 -6.53 -11.88 -27.59
CA GLU A 244 -6.91 -11.82 -29.02
C GLU A 244 -7.04 -10.39 -29.55
N LYS A 245 -7.44 -9.44 -28.70
CA LYS A 245 -7.77 -8.06 -29.11
C LYS A 245 -6.88 -7.00 -28.47
N GLY A 246 -5.91 -7.39 -27.63
CA GLY A 246 -5.00 -6.46 -26.97
C GLY A 246 -5.66 -5.58 -25.91
N LYS A 247 -6.85 -5.96 -25.41
CA LYS A 247 -7.50 -5.23 -24.30
C LYS A 247 -6.66 -5.39 -23.03
N ASN A 248 -6.58 -4.35 -22.19
CA ASN A 248 -5.78 -4.36 -20.96
C ASN A 248 -4.31 -4.73 -21.22
N THR A 249 -3.71 -4.10 -22.22
CA THR A 249 -2.28 -4.22 -22.52
C THR A 249 -1.61 -2.86 -22.40
N SER A 250 -0.33 -2.84 -22.03
CA SER A 250 0.46 -1.62 -21.92
C SER A 250 0.77 -1.00 -23.29
N THR A 251 0.90 -1.82 -24.33
CA THR A 251 1.38 -1.42 -25.67
C THR A 251 0.38 -1.66 -26.80
N GLY A 252 -0.83 -2.15 -26.50
CA GLY A 252 -1.82 -2.56 -27.50
C GLY A 252 -1.67 -4.00 -28.02
N ILE A 253 -0.65 -4.74 -27.55
CA ILE A 253 -0.36 -6.12 -27.96
C ILE A 253 -0.21 -6.99 -26.70
N CYS A 254 -0.74 -8.22 -26.77
CA CYS A 254 -0.56 -9.23 -25.71
C CYS A 254 0.87 -9.78 -25.74
N VAL A 255 1.57 -9.68 -24.60
CA VAL A 255 2.91 -10.21 -24.35
C VAL A 255 2.90 -11.02 -23.05
N GLY A 256 3.94 -11.84 -22.80
CA GLY A 256 4.10 -12.58 -21.54
C GLY A 256 3.24 -13.84 -21.39
N ILE A 257 2.16 -14.02 -22.17
CA ILE A 257 1.20 -15.11 -21.97
C ILE A 257 1.83 -16.50 -21.81
N GLY A 258 1.74 -17.04 -20.58
CA GLY A 258 2.25 -18.36 -20.26
C GLY A 258 1.57 -19.50 -21.02
N GLN A 259 2.34 -20.55 -21.34
CA GLN A 259 1.88 -21.74 -22.09
C GLN A 259 0.65 -22.41 -21.46
N ASN A 260 0.59 -22.44 -20.13
CA ASN A 260 -0.54 -23.01 -19.40
C ASN A 260 -1.82 -22.17 -19.59
N THR A 261 -1.72 -20.85 -19.47
CA THR A 261 -2.83 -19.90 -19.72
C THR A 261 -3.32 -20.02 -21.15
N LEU A 262 -2.42 -19.98 -22.14
CA LEU A 262 -2.78 -20.12 -23.56
C LEU A 262 -3.57 -21.41 -23.84
N ARG A 263 -3.13 -22.53 -23.27
CA ARG A 263 -3.81 -23.82 -23.39
C ARG A 263 -5.22 -23.80 -22.77
N VAL A 264 -5.38 -23.16 -21.62
CA VAL A 264 -6.70 -23.01 -20.98
C VAL A 264 -7.63 -22.15 -21.82
N LEU A 265 -7.17 -21.01 -22.33
CA LEU A 265 -7.99 -20.16 -23.21
C LEU A 265 -8.41 -20.91 -24.48
N GLY A 266 -7.50 -21.68 -25.08
CA GLY A 266 -7.83 -22.55 -26.22
C GLY A 266 -8.83 -23.66 -25.89
N ASN A 267 -8.81 -24.22 -24.68
CA ASN A 267 -9.79 -25.20 -24.24
C ASN A 267 -11.15 -24.56 -23.95
N TYR A 268 -11.17 -23.39 -23.30
CA TYR A 268 -12.38 -22.61 -23.11
C TYR A 268 -13.05 -22.30 -24.45
N HIS A 269 -12.31 -21.80 -25.43
CA HIS A 269 -12.84 -21.49 -26.76
C HIS A 269 -13.42 -22.72 -27.47
N ARG A 270 -12.73 -23.87 -27.40
CA ARG A 270 -13.15 -25.09 -28.12
C ARG A 270 -14.23 -25.92 -27.42
N LYS A 271 -14.24 -25.92 -26.08
CA LYS A 271 -15.02 -26.87 -25.27
C LYS A 271 -15.94 -26.21 -24.25
N GLY A 272 -15.75 -24.92 -23.96
CA GLY A 272 -16.45 -24.23 -22.88
C GLY A 272 -15.94 -24.61 -21.48
N ASP A 273 -14.72 -25.14 -21.36
CA ASP A 273 -14.14 -25.50 -20.07
C ASP A 273 -13.95 -24.24 -19.20
N LEU A 274 -14.63 -24.19 -18.06
CA LEU A 274 -14.59 -23.05 -17.12
C LEU A 274 -13.53 -23.19 -16.02
N ILE A 275 -12.92 -24.37 -15.91
CA ILE A 275 -11.85 -24.68 -14.99
C ILE A 275 -10.74 -25.38 -15.74
N ALA A 276 -9.50 -25.21 -15.29
CA ALA A 276 -8.38 -25.88 -15.91
C ALA A 276 -8.53 -27.40 -15.75
N PRO A 277 -8.51 -28.17 -16.85
CA PRO A 277 -8.62 -29.61 -16.76
C PRO A 277 -7.31 -30.21 -16.23
N GLU A 278 -7.40 -31.40 -15.65
CA GLU A 278 -6.22 -32.19 -15.31
C GLU A 278 -5.37 -32.45 -16.57
N THR A 279 -4.05 -32.29 -16.45
CA THR A 279 -3.13 -32.57 -17.54
C THR A 279 -1.99 -33.48 -17.08
N ARG A 280 -1.34 -34.16 -18.03
CA ARG A 280 -0.20 -35.05 -17.74
C ARG A 280 1.03 -34.31 -17.21
N GLN A 281 1.12 -33.00 -17.43
CA GLN A 281 2.18 -32.15 -16.90
C GLN A 281 1.65 -31.41 -15.68
N LYS A 282 2.50 -31.20 -14.68
CA LYS A 282 2.13 -30.37 -13.52
C LYS A 282 1.96 -28.92 -13.98
N SER A 283 0.85 -28.30 -13.58
CA SER A 283 0.54 -26.89 -13.83
C SER A 283 0.85 -26.04 -12.60
N ASP A 284 2.05 -26.22 -12.04
CA ASP A 284 2.47 -25.60 -10.77
C ASP A 284 3.11 -24.20 -10.95
N GLY A 285 2.75 -23.52 -12.04
CA GLY A 285 3.26 -22.20 -12.39
C GLY A 285 2.75 -21.09 -11.46
N ASN A 286 3.49 -19.99 -11.38
CA ASN A 286 3.15 -18.80 -10.59
C ASN A 286 2.01 -17.93 -11.15
N GLY A 287 1.49 -18.25 -12.33
CA GLY A 287 0.50 -17.44 -13.05
C GLY A 287 -0.78 -17.10 -12.27
N SER A 288 -1.15 -17.86 -11.23
CA SER A 288 -2.31 -17.56 -10.39
C SER A 288 -2.03 -16.57 -9.25
N ILE A 289 -0.81 -16.50 -8.73
CA ILE A 289 -0.45 -15.59 -7.63
C ILE A 289 0.01 -14.22 -8.14
N MET A 290 0.53 -14.16 -9.36
CA MET A 290 1.05 -12.93 -9.97
C MET A 290 -0.01 -11.86 -10.17
N ARG A 291 -1.27 -12.28 -10.34
CA ARG A 291 -2.43 -11.42 -10.62
C ARG A 291 -3.38 -11.23 -9.43
N LEU A 292 -2.97 -11.56 -8.20
CA LEU A 292 -3.89 -11.84 -7.09
C LEU A 292 -4.42 -10.61 -6.33
N ALA A 293 -3.70 -9.48 -6.33
CA ALA A 293 -4.07 -8.27 -5.61
C ALA A 293 -5.55 -7.85 -5.72
N PRO A 294 -6.20 -7.89 -6.91
CA PRO A 294 -7.63 -7.57 -7.03
C PRO A 294 -8.53 -8.37 -6.06
N VAL A 295 -8.24 -9.65 -5.83
CA VAL A 295 -9.03 -10.48 -4.90
C VAL A 295 -8.94 -9.94 -3.48
N ALA A 296 -7.72 -9.63 -3.03
CA ALA A 296 -7.48 -9.09 -1.69
C ALA A 296 -8.10 -7.69 -1.54
N VAL A 297 -7.96 -6.82 -2.55
CA VAL A 297 -8.57 -5.48 -2.56
C VAL A 297 -10.10 -5.55 -2.52
N ARG A 298 -10.73 -6.52 -3.20
CA ARG A 298 -12.20 -6.64 -3.21
C ARG A 298 -12.75 -7.17 -1.88
N HIS A 299 -11.99 -8.00 -1.17
CA HIS A 299 -12.46 -8.83 -0.06
C HIS A 299 -11.68 -8.65 1.25
N TRP A 300 -10.86 -7.60 1.40
CA TRP A 300 -9.99 -7.38 2.56
C TRP A 300 -10.73 -7.44 3.92
N LYS A 301 -12.00 -7.03 3.97
CA LYS A 301 -12.85 -7.09 5.17
C LYS A 301 -13.13 -8.53 5.63
N ASN A 302 -13.05 -9.50 4.73
CA ASN A 302 -13.33 -10.91 5.00
C ASN A 302 -12.22 -11.79 4.39
N PRO A 303 -11.12 -12.00 5.14
CA PRO A 303 -10.00 -12.82 4.67
C PRO A 303 -10.40 -14.21 4.21
N LYS A 304 -11.38 -14.87 4.85
CA LYS A 304 -11.86 -16.19 4.42
C LYS A 304 -12.54 -16.15 3.05
N GLN A 305 -13.28 -15.09 2.75
CA GLN A 305 -13.85 -14.89 1.41
C GLN A 305 -12.75 -14.58 0.40
N ALA A 306 -11.77 -13.73 0.74
CA ALA A 306 -10.62 -13.46 -0.13
C ALA A 306 -9.88 -14.77 -0.50
N GLN A 307 -9.62 -15.61 0.50
CA GLN A 307 -9.01 -16.94 0.36
C GLN A 307 -9.82 -17.87 -0.56
N LYS A 308 -11.14 -17.96 -0.34
CA LYS A 308 -12.05 -18.76 -1.18
C LYS A 308 -12.01 -18.32 -2.66
N ILE A 309 -12.06 -17.00 -2.91
CA ILE A 309 -12.02 -16.45 -4.26
C ILE A 309 -10.62 -16.61 -4.88
N ALA A 310 -9.55 -16.53 -4.08
CA ALA A 310 -8.18 -16.78 -4.52
C ALA A 310 -7.97 -18.22 -5.00
N ILE A 311 -8.50 -19.20 -4.28
CA ILE A 311 -8.52 -20.61 -4.70
C ILE A 311 -9.31 -20.76 -6.00
N LYS A 312 -10.51 -20.15 -6.07
CA LYS A 312 -11.39 -20.24 -7.24
C LYS A 312 -10.72 -19.67 -8.49
N GLN A 313 -10.13 -18.46 -8.43
CA GLN A 313 -9.46 -17.86 -9.58
C GLN A 313 -8.22 -18.64 -10.02
N SER A 314 -7.50 -19.25 -9.07
CA SER A 314 -6.35 -20.10 -9.38
C SER A 314 -6.80 -21.29 -10.22
N ARG A 315 -7.85 -22.01 -9.79
CA ARG A 315 -8.38 -23.20 -10.46
C ARG A 315 -8.96 -22.95 -11.85
N ILE A 316 -9.32 -21.71 -12.20
CA ILE A 316 -9.78 -21.36 -13.55
C ILE A 316 -8.67 -21.63 -14.59
N THR A 317 -7.40 -21.37 -14.23
CA THR A 317 -6.27 -21.49 -15.17
C THR A 317 -5.23 -22.53 -14.76
N HIS A 318 -5.19 -22.93 -13.49
CA HIS A 318 -4.18 -23.85 -12.96
C HIS A 318 -4.86 -25.04 -12.26
N TYR A 319 -4.78 -26.21 -12.88
CA TYR A 319 -5.11 -27.47 -12.20
C TYR A 319 -3.92 -27.86 -11.30
N SER A 320 -3.84 -27.22 -10.13
CA SER A 320 -2.74 -27.42 -9.18
C SER A 320 -3.16 -27.03 -7.77
N GLU A 321 -3.05 -27.99 -6.85
CA GLU A 321 -3.31 -27.75 -5.42
C GLU A 321 -2.27 -26.82 -4.79
N ILE A 322 -1.03 -26.82 -5.29
CA ILE A 322 0.01 -25.93 -4.76
C ILE A 322 -0.17 -24.48 -5.22
N CYS A 323 -0.63 -24.25 -6.46
CA CYS A 323 -1.03 -22.93 -6.93
C CYS A 323 -2.25 -22.40 -6.17
N ALA A 324 -3.24 -23.26 -5.92
CA ALA A 324 -4.42 -22.90 -5.14
C ALA A 324 -4.05 -22.55 -3.69
N ALA A 325 -3.18 -23.33 -3.05
CA ALA A 325 -2.72 -23.08 -1.69
C ALA A 325 -1.84 -21.83 -1.58
N ALA A 326 -0.96 -21.57 -2.56
CA ALA A 326 -0.18 -20.34 -2.61
C ALA A 326 -1.07 -19.10 -2.77
N SER A 327 -2.13 -19.20 -3.59
CA SER A 327 -3.14 -18.16 -3.74
C SER A 327 -3.93 -17.94 -2.45
N ASP A 328 -4.33 -19.02 -1.76
CA ASP A 328 -4.96 -18.97 -0.44
C ASP A 328 -4.09 -18.20 0.57
N TYR A 329 -2.82 -18.59 0.69
CA TYR A 329 -1.90 -17.93 1.60
C TYR A 329 -1.70 -16.46 1.27
N LEU A 330 -1.37 -16.14 0.02
CA LEU A 330 -1.08 -14.77 -0.40
C LEU A 330 -2.30 -13.85 -0.23
N ALA A 331 -3.52 -14.32 -0.53
CA ALA A 331 -4.74 -13.55 -0.31
C ALA A 331 -4.98 -13.24 1.17
N GLY A 332 -4.68 -14.21 2.06
CA GLY A 332 -4.74 -14.00 3.51
C GLY A 332 -3.74 -12.95 3.98
N VAL A 333 -2.49 -13.03 3.53
CA VAL A 333 -1.43 -12.06 3.87
C VAL A 333 -1.82 -10.67 3.38
N LEU A 334 -2.19 -10.53 2.11
CA LEU A 334 -2.58 -9.25 1.52
C LEU A 334 -3.79 -8.63 2.23
N SER A 335 -4.83 -9.42 2.54
CA SER A 335 -6.01 -8.92 3.27
C SER A 335 -5.62 -8.35 4.63
N LYS A 336 -4.76 -9.05 5.38
CA LYS A 336 -4.27 -8.59 6.69
C LYS A 336 -3.41 -7.34 6.58
N LEU A 337 -2.53 -7.29 5.57
CA LEU A 337 -1.72 -6.10 5.31
C LEU A 337 -2.60 -4.90 4.95
N ILE A 338 -3.62 -5.06 4.10
CA ILE A 338 -4.57 -4.00 3.73
C ILE A 338 -5.32 -3.48 4.97
N VAL A 339 -5.73 -4.35 5.89
CA VAL A 339 -6.33 -3.96 7.18
C VAL A 339 -5.39 -3.09 8.03
N GLY A 340 -4.08 -3.23 7.84
CA GLY A 340 -3.03 -2.53 8.58
C GLY A 340 -2.30 -3.40 9.60
N GLU A 341 -2.42 -4.74 9.54
CA GLU A 341 -1.64 -5.62 10.41
C GLU A 341 -0.13 -5.49 10.14
N LYS A 342 0.67 -5.56 11.20
CA LYS A 342 2.13 -5.55 11.09
C LYS A 342 2.60 -6.78 10.31
N TRP A 343 3.67 -6.64 9.53
CA TRP A 343 4.23 -7.69 8.67
C TRP A 343 4.27 -9.09 9.33
N ASN A 344 4.78 -9.20 10.55
CA ASN A 344 4.92 -10.50 11.21
C ASN A 344 3.60 -11.18 11.58
N ASP A 345 2.55 -10.40 11.84
CA ASP A 345 1.21 -10.88 12.18
C ASP A 345 0.38 -11.14 10.92
N ALA A 346 0.57 -10.32 9.88
CA ALA A 346 -0.01 -10.52 8.56
C ALA A 346 0.39 -11.87 7.94
N LEU A 347 1.62 -12.33 8.19
CA LEU A 347 2.11 -13.64 7.75
C LEU A 347 1.47 -14.84 8.46
N LYS A 348 0.78 -14.63 9.59
CA LYS A 348 0.04 -15.67 10.32
C LYS A 348 -1.36 -15.81 9.74
N VAL A 349 -1.45 -16.53 8.63
CA VAL A 349 -2.73 -16.78 7.93
C VAL A 349 -3.32 -18.10 8.41
N GLU A 350 -4.61 -18.10 8.73
CA GLU A 350 -5.33 -19.34 8.98
C GLU A 350 -5.65 -20.05 7.66
N ASN A 351 -5.20 -21.28 7.53
CA ASN A 351 -5.40 -22.06 6.32
C ASN A 351 -6.90 -22.26 6.05
N SER A 352 -7.35 -21.95 4.83
CA SER A 352 -8.73 -22.24 4.40
C SER A 352 -8.84 -23.61 3.70
N MET A 353 -7.70 -24.23 3.41
CA MET A 353 -7.53 -25.56 2.84
C MET A 353 -6.30 -26.25 3.44
N GLN A 354 -6.11 -27.54 3.14
CA GLN A 354 -4.87 -28.23 3.53
C GLN A 354 -3.70 -27.74 2.67
N TRP A 355 -2.69 -27.15 3.29
CA TRP A 355 -1.51 -26.69 2.58
C TRP A 355 -0.52 -27.84 2.31
N PRO A 356 0.05 -27.92 1.09
CA PRO A 356 1.18 -28.79 0.80
C PRO A 356 2.39 -28.47 1.70
N LYS A 357 3.28 -29.45 1.88
CA LYS A 357 4.45 -29.34 2.79
C LYS A 357 5.34 -28.16 2.43
N GLU A 358 5.53 -27.92 1.15
CA GLU A 358 6.33 -26.84 0.59
C GLU A 358 5.83 -25.47 1.06
N LEU A 359 4.51 -25.25 1.06
CA LEU A 359 3.91 -24.01 1.55
C LEU A 359 3.96 -23.90 3.07
N VAL A 360 3.83 -25.01 3.80
CA VAL A 360 4.03 -25.03 5.26
C VAL A 360 5.46 -24.60 5.63
N ILE A 361 6.45 -25.03 4.85
CA ILE A 361 7.85 -24.62 5.06
C ILE A 361 8.01 -23.11 4.82
N ILE A 362 7.48 -22.57 3.72
CA ILE A 362 7.57 -21.12 3.42
C ILE A 362 6.84 -20.28 4.48
N SER A 363 5.62 -20.66 4.85
CA SER A 363 4.83 -19.94 5.86
C SER A 363 5.47 -19.95 7.25
N SER A 364 6.37 -20.91 7.54
CA SER A 364 7.19 -20.95 8.76
C SER A 364 8.33 -19.92 8.81
N LYS A 365 8.50 -19.11 7.75
CA LYS A 365 9.47 -18.01 7.64
C LYS A 365 10.95 -18.44 7.56
N GLY A 366 11.22 -19.68 7.12
CA GLY A 366 12.59 -20.19 6.91
C GLY A 366 13.41 -19.34 5.94
N TRP A 367 12.76 -18.66 4.99
CA TRP A 367 13.39 -17.74 4.05
C TRP A 367 14.10 -16.56 4.72
N LYS A 368 13.72 -16.14 5.94
CA LYS A 368 14.30 -14.95 6.58
C LYS A 368 15.81 -15.04 6.82
N GLN A 369 16.33 -16.26 6.94
CA GLN A 369 17.75 -16.52 7.19
C GLN A 369 18.54 -16.83 5.90
N LYS A 370 17.85 -16.95 4.76
CA LYS A 370 18.47 -17.26 3.48
C LYS A 370 19.19 -16.04 2.90
N THR A 371 20.32 -16.30 2.27
CA THR A 371 21.05 -15.34 1.44
C THR A 371 20.51 -15.36 0.01
N ALA A 372 20.83 -14.32 -0.78
CA ALA A 372 20.34 -14.23 -2.16
C ALA A 372 20.61 -15.50 -2.99
N PRO A 373 21.83 -16.10 -3.01
CA PRO A 373 22.10 -17.34 -3.76
C PRO A 373 21.21 -18.54 -3.42
N GLU A 374 20.63 -18.58 -2.22
CA GLU A 374 19.74 -19.68 -1.77
C GLU A 374 18.28 -19.47 -2.18
N ILE A 375 17.94 -18.27 -2.65
CA ILE A 375 16.62 -17.91 -3.16
C ILE A 375 16.56 -18.23 -4.65
N LYS A 376 15.54 -18.99 -5.04
CA LYS A 376 15.22 -19.26 -6.44
C LYS A 376 14.13 -18.30 -6.91
N SER A 377 14.21 -17.89 -8.16
CA SER A 377 13.25 -16.99 -8.81
C SER A 377 12.72 -17.61 -10.12
N THR A 378 12.42 -18.92 -10.09
CA THR A 378 11.88 -19.63 -11.25
C THR A 378 10.37 -19.39 -11.38
N GLY A 379 9.77 -19.84 -12.49
CA GLY A 379 8.32 -19.84 -12.69
C GLY A 379 7.52 -20.85 -11.87
N TYR A 380 8.17 -21.58 -10.96
CA TYR A 380 7.47 -22.42 -9.99
C TYR A 380 6.88 -21.57 -8.86
N VAL A 381 5.58 -21.74 -8.57
CA VAL A 381 4.82 -20.89 -7.65
C VAL A 381 5.44 -20.74 -6.24
N ILE A 382 6.10 -21.79 -5.75
CA ILE A 382 6.76 -21.80 -4.43
C ILE A 382 8.06 -20.99 -4.46
N ASP A 383 8.87 -21.12 -5.52
CA ASP A 383 10.10 -20.34 -5.67
C ASP A 383 9.75 -18.84 -5.74
N THR A 384 8.75 -18.48 -6.56
CA THR A 384 8.26 -17.11 -6.68
C THR A 384 7.76 -16.55 -5.34
N LEU A 385 6.90 -17.28 -4.64
CA LEU A 385 6.32 -16.83 -3.37
C LEU A 385 7.41 -16.69 -2.29
N GLU A 386 8.36 -17.62 -2.22
CA GLU A 386 9.50 -17.52 -1.30
C GLU A 386 10.37 -16.30 -1.58
N ALA A 387 10.70 -16.06 -2.86
CA ALA A 387 11.50 -14.93 -3.29
C ALA A 387 10.84 -13.59 -2.95
N ALA A 388 9.54 -13.45 -3.21
CA ALA A 388 8.78 -12.25 -2.90
C ALA A 388 8.70 -11.98 -1.38
N LEU A 389 8.41 -13.01 -0.57
CA LEU A 389 8.40 -12.90 0.89
C LEU A 389 9.78 -12.55 1.45
N TRP A 390 10.84 -13.15 0.90
CA TRP A 390 12.21 -12.85 1.26
C TRP A 390 12.57 -11.40 0.94
N ALA A 391 12.29 -10.95 -0.28
CA ALA A 391 12.63 -9.60 -0.73
C ALA A 391 11.97 -8.55 0.18
N VAL A 392 10.66 -8.64 0.39
CA VAL A 392 9.90 -7.71 1.24
C VAL A 392 10.23 -7.87 2.72
N GLY A 393 10.38 -9.10 3.20
CA GLY A 393 10.60 -9.38 4.61
C GLY A 393 12.01 -9.06 5.13
N THR A 394 12.95 -8.79 4.22
CA THR A 394 14.36 -8.46 4.53
C THR A 394 14.77 -7.08 4.03
N THR A 395 13.80 -6.22 3.73
CA THR A 395 13.96 -4.79 3.44
C THR A 395 12.98 -3.95 4.27
N ASP A 396 13.17 -2.64 4.24
CA ASP A 396 12.44 -1.64 5.02
C ASP A 396 11.67 -0.62 4.16
N SER A 397 11.84 -0.61 2.83
CA SER A 397 11.10 0.25 1.90
C SER A 397 10.52 -0.51 0.71
N PHE A 398 9.51 0.10 0.06
CA PHE A 398 8.93 -0.41 -1.19
C PHE A 398 9.98 -0.54 -2.29
N GLU A 399 10.76 0.53 -2.50
CA GLU A 399 11.83 0.58 -3.50
C GLU A 399 12.85 -0.54 -3.30
N ALA A 400 13.38 -0.66 -2.08
CA ALA A 400 14.37 -1.68 -1.77
C ALA A 400 13.81 -3.10 -1.97
N ALA A 401 12.53 -3.33 -1.63
CA ALA A 401 11.87 -4.62 -1.84
C ALA A 401 11.76 -4.97 -3.33
N ILE A 402 11.29 -4.05 -4.17
CA ILE A 402 11.15 -4.26 -5.62
C ILE A 402 12.51 -4.50 -6.26
N LEU A 403 13.49 -3.63 -6.02
CA LEU A 403 14.82 -3.77 -6.62
C LEU A 403 15.48 -5.08 -6.19
N LYS A 404 15.32 -5.48 -4.93
CA LYS A 404 15.84 -6.77 -4.43
C LYS A 404 15.17 -7.97 -5.09
N ALA A 405 13.88 -7.89 -5.38
CA ALA A 405 13.11 -8.94 -6.05
C ALA A 405 13.55 -9.11 -7.51
N VAL A 406 13.51 -8.04 -8.31
CA VAL A 406 13.79 -8.11 -9.76
C VAL A 406 15.25 -8.42 -10.08
N ASN A 407 16.18 -8.02 -9.20
CA ASN A 407 17.60 -8.36 -9.36
C ASN A 407 17.93 -9.84 -9.10
N LEU A 408 16.94 -10.67 -8.71
CA LEU A 408 17.13 -12.11 -8.66
C LEU A 408 17.26 -12.72 -10.07
N GLY A 409 16.78 -12.04 -11.12
CA GLY A 409 16.74 -12.57 -12.49
C GLY A 409 15.79 -13.75 -12.65
N ASP A 410 15.95 -14.52 -13.73
CA ASP A 410 15.07 -15.62 -14.10
C ASP A 410 13.63 -15.12 -14.32
N ASP A 411 12.63 -15.57 -13.57
CA ASP A 411 11.24 -15.08 -13.66
C ASP A 411 11.05 -13.78 -12.85
N ALA A 412 11.78 -12.74 -13.29
CA ALA A 412 12.02 -11.51 -12.53
C ALA A 412 10.81 -10.56 -12.50
N ASP A 413 10.04 -10.49 -13.59
CA ASP A 413 8.75 -9.79 -13.66
C ASP A 413 7.76 -10.39 -12.67
N THR A 414 7.57 -11.71 -12.66
CA THR A 414 6.59 -12.33 -11.77
C THR A 414 6.99 -12.24 -10.30
N VAL A 415 8.28 -12.46 -10.00
CA VAL A 415 8.80 -12.25 -8.63
C VAL A 415 8.65 -10.77 -8.22
N GLY A 416 8.91 -9.84 -9.15
CA GLY A 416 8.67 -8.42 -8.97
C GLY A 416 7.19 -8.11 -8.68
N ALA A 417 6.26 -8.63 -9.48
CA ALA A 417 4.83 -8.42 -9.34
C ALA A 417 4.30 -8.92 -8.00
N VAL A 418 4.66 -10.15 -7.58
CA VAL A 418 4.24 -10.70 -6.29
C VAL A 418 4.88 -9.94 -5.12
N ALA A 419 6.16 -9.55 -5.24
CA ALA A 419 6.81 -8.70 -4.25
C ALA A 419 6.14 -7.32 -4.15
N GLY A 420 5.71 -6.76 -5.29
CA GLY A 420 5.03 -5.49 -5.38
C GLY A 420 3.63 -5.50 -4.77
N GLN A 421 2.88 -6.59 -4.91
CA GLN A 421 1.63 -6.78 -4.17
C GLN A 421 1.84 -6.71 -2.66
N LEU A 422 2.85 -7.44 -2.15
CA LEU A 422 3.18 -7.52 -0.73
C LEU A 422 3.73 -6.19 -0.20
N ALA A 423 4.71 -5.60 -0.90
CA ALA A 423 5.32 -4.32 -0.53
C ALA A 423 4.29 -3.20 -0.58
N GLY A 424 3.47 -3.16 -1.63
CA GLY A 424 2.41 -2.18 -1.79
C GLY A 424 1.36 -2.26 -0.69
N ALA A 425 0.90 -3.47 -0.32
CA ALA A 425 0.00 -3.66 0.82
C ALA A 425 0.66 -3.31 2.17
N ARG A 426 1.97 -3.54 2.29
CA ARG A 426 2.74 -3.30 3.53
C ARG A 426 3.07 -1.84 3.76
N TYR A 427 3.47 -1.11 2.72
CA TYR A 427 3.96 0.27 2.84
C TYR A 427 2.91 1.29 2.42
N GLY A 428 2.04 0.95 1.46
CA GLY A 428 1.07 1.87 0.87
C GLY A 428 1.49 2.37 -0.52
N MET A 429 0.52 2.76 -1.36
CA MET A 429 0.77 3.39 -2.67
C MET A 429 1.62 4.63 -2.52
N ALA A 430 1.40 5.37 -1.45
CA ALA A 430 2.02 6.63 -1.24
C ALA A 430 3.54 6.48 -0.90
N CYS A 431 3.98 5.32 -0.41
CA CYS A 431 5.40 4.99 -0.25
C CYS A 431 6.11 4.54 -1.55
N ILE A 432 5.41 4.51 -2.68
CA ILE A 432 5.99 4.19 -3.99
C ILE A 432 6.71 5.45 -4.52
N PRO A 433 7.98 5.32 -4.98
CA PRO A 433 8.73 6.44 -5.56
C PRO A 433 7.91 7.18 -6.62
N GLU A 434 7.86 8.52 -6.51
CA GLU A 434 7.03 9.36 -7.38
C GLU A 434 7.42 9.22 -8.85
N ASP A 435 8.72 9.16 -9.15
CA ASP A 435 9.21 8.96 -10.51
C ASP A 435 8.75 7.62 -11.10
N TRP A 436 8.60 6.58 -10.28
CA TRP A 436 8.07 5.30 -10.72
C TRP A 436 6.58 5.38 -11.03
N ARG A 437 5.80 6.07 -10.17
CA ARG A 437 4.37 6.32 -10.44
C ARG A 437 4.17 7.09 -11.75
N LYS A 438 4.97 8.13 -12.00
CA LYS A 438 4.90 8.95 -13.23
C LYS A 438 5.35 8.22 -14.49
N THR A 439 6.27 7.24 -14.35
CA THR A 439 6.83 6.51 -15.49
C THR A 439 6.02 5.26 -15.85
N LEU A 440 5.29 4.68 -14.88
CA LEU A 440 4.46 3.50 -15.13
C LEU A 440 3.41 3.80 -16.23
N VAL A 441 3.41 2.99 -17.28
CA VAL A 441 2.46 3.11 -18.37
C VAL A 441 1.04 2.87 -17.85
N GLN A 442 0.11 3.76 -18.20
CA GLN A 442 -1.31 3.70 -17.78
C GLN A 442 -1.50 3.74 -16.24
N PHE A 443 -0.64 4.47 -15.52
CA PHE A 443 -0.75 4.61 -14.06
C PHE A 443 -2.14 5.05 -13.60
N GLU A 444 -2.72 6.07 -14.25
CA GLU A 444 -4.03 6.61 -13.86
C GLU A 444 -5.14 5.58 -14.06
N GLU A 445 -5.15 4.85 -15.19
CA GLU A 445 -6.15 3.81 -15.46
C GLU A 445 -6.06 2.65 -14.47
N ILE A 446 -4.84 2.23 -14.11
CA ILE A 446 -4.60 1.20 -13.09
C ILE A 446 -5.08 1.69 -11.72
N SER A 447 -4.74 2.93 -11.35
CA SER A 447 -5.14 3.57 -10.10
C SER A 447 -6.66 3.68 -9.97
N ASP A 448 -7.33 4.16 -11.02
CA ASP A 448 -8.79 4.25 -11.08
C ASP A 448 -9.46 2.88 -10.96
N ASN A 449 -8.90 1.87 -11.62
CA ASN A 449 -9.40 0.50 -11.55
C ASN A 449 -9.28 -0.07 -10.12
N ALA A 450 -8.13 0.10 -9.48
CA ALA A 450 -7.88 -0.30 -8.10
C ALA A 450 -8.81 0.45 -7.12
N ASN A 451 -8.98 1.75 -7.33
CA ASN A 451 -9.85 2.59 -6.51
C ASN A 451 -11.33 2.24 -6.64
N ARG A 452 -11.80 1.94 -7.85
CA ARG A 452 -13.16 1.44 -8.08
C ARG A 452 -13.39 0.10 -7.38
N LEU A 453 -12.41 -0.81 -7.46
CA LEU A 453 -12.49 -2.12 -6.80
C LEU A 453 -12.52 -1.97 -5.28
N TYR A 454 -11.66 -1.13 -4.71
CA TYR A 454 -11.66 -0.81 -3.28
C TYR A 454 -12.98 -0.16 -2.86
N SER A 455 -13.48 0.83 -3.60
CA SER A 455 -14.77 1.48 -3.30
C SER A 455 -15.93 0.50 -3.29
N ASN A 456 -15.93 -0.48 -4.19
CA ASN A 456 -16.93 -1.56 -4.20
C ASN A 456 -16.77 -2.56 -3.05
N SER A 457 -15.60 -2.66 -2.40
CA SER A 457 -15.41 -3.42 -1.15
C SER A 457 -16.07 -2.78 0.07
N LEU A 458 -16.43 -1.50 -0.04
CA LEU A 458 -17.07 -0.76 1.04
C LEU A 458 -18.58 -0.97 1.10
N LYS A 459 -19.19 -1.30 -0.05
CA LYS A 459 -20.60 -1.71 -0.22
C LYS A 459 -20.77 -3.16 0.22
#